data_AF-J0FAM9-F1
#
_entry.id   AF-J0FAM9-F1
#
_cell.length_a   1.000
_cell.length_b   1.000
_cell.length_c   1.000
_cell.angle_alpha   90.00
_cell.angle_beta   90.00
_cell.angle_gamma   90.00
#
_symmetry.space_group_name_H-M   'P 1'
#
loop_
_entity.id
_entity.type
_entity.pdbx_description
1 polymer ?
#
loop_
_entity_poly.entity_id
_entity_poly.type
_entity_poly.pdbx_seq_one_letter_code
_entity_poly.pdbx_strand_id
1 'polypeptide(L)'
;MSKDALYYLEKIMRLGSKNGVLSFVNLESEKNNQSAEDLKNDAEFFKDTTSFERLKYLNVEVINDHGIQSQHMQDFADKIKAYYKQKKEVKRELKDLQRDKEFWTKSSQHEVVVPVGWDINHKEVCFEIGNEQNHTLICDHSGSGKSNFLHVLIQNLAFYYAPNEVQLFLLDYKEGVEFNAYVADTPLEHARLVSVASSVSYGITFLKWLCDEMEKRADRFKQFGAKDLNNYRKHDEMPRLIVVVDEFQVLFGDNKSTKAVEGHLNTLLKKGRSYGAHLVLATQTMRGTDINPSFKAQIANRIALPMDAEDSSSVLGDDAACEIQKPEGIFNNNGGNRKYHTKMSTLKPQMISNLFSQKYTLNLTKEISCP
;
A
#
# COMPACT_ATOMS: atom_id res chain seq x y z
N MET A 1 18.04 30.02 12.92
CA MET A 1 18.03 28.97 11.86
C MET A 1 16.68 28.26 11.90
N SER A 2 16.13 27.84 10.77
CA SER A 2 14.95 26.96 10.76
C SER A 2 15.31 25.59 11.36
N LYS A 3 14.33 24.84 11.89
CA LYS A 3 14.55 23.47 12.41
C LYS A 3 15.21 22.56 11.37
N ASP A 4 14.83 22.74 10.10
CA ASP A 4 15.39 21.97 8.98
C ASP A 4 16.88 22.26 8.75
N ALA A 5 17.30 23.52 8.87
CA ALA A 5 18.71 23.89 8.68
C ALA A 5 19.63 23.29 9.75
N LEU A 6 19.14 23.18 11.00
CA LEU A 6 19.87 22.53 12.09
C LEU A 6 19.98 21.01 11.88
N TYR A 7 18.91 20.36 11.40
CA TYR A 7 18.93 18.93 11.07
C TYR A 7 19.96 18.56 9.99
N TYR A 8 20.08 19.39 8.94
CA TYR A 8 21.11 19.16 7.92
C TYR A 8 22.53 19.43 8.44
N LEU A 9 22.71 20.46 9.27
CA LEU A 9 24.00 20.76 9.88
C LEU A 9 24.47 19.61 10.79
N GLU A 10 23.58 19.04 11.60
CA GLU A 10 23.85 17.87 12.44
C GLU A 10 24.31 16.66 11.60
N LYS A 11 23.62 16.37 10.48
CA LYS A 11 24.04 15.29 9.57
C LYS A 11 25.44 15.52 8.98
N ILE A 12 25.75 16.76 8.59
CA ILE A 12 27.07 17.11 8.06
C ILE A 12 28.14 16.93 9.14
N MET A 13 27.88 17.35 10.38
CA MET A 13 28.82 17.15 11.49
C MET A 13 29.04 15.67 11.81
N ARG A 14 27.96 14.88 11.87
CA ARG A 14 28.03 13.46 12.25
C ARG A 14 28.63 12.55 11.18
N LEU A 15 28.39 12.85 9.90
CA LEU A 15 28.76 11.98 8.78
C LEU A 15 29.87 12.56 7.90
N GLY A 16 30.18 13.85 8.01
CA GLY A 16 31.13 14.54 7.14
C GLY A 16 32.51 13.89 7.14
N SER A 17 33.07 13.61 8.31
CA SER A 17 34.43 13.07 8.44
C SER A 17 34.60 11.71 7.75
N LYS A 18 33.56 10.86 7.80
CA LYS A 18 33.51 9.56 7.10
C LYS A 18 33.47 9.71 5.57
N ASN A 19 33.09 10.88 5.08
CA ASN A 19 33.00 11.22 3.66
C ASN A 19 34.10 12.24 3.24
N GLY A 20 35.14 12.41 4.06
CA GLY A 20 36.26 13.32 3.76
C GLY A 20 35.96 14.81 3.99
N VAL A 21 34.85 15.15 4.66
CA VAL A 21 34.43 16.53 4.96
C VAL A 21 34.64 16.81 6.44
N LEU A 22 35.69 17.56 6.78
CA LEU A 22 35.91 18.04 8.15
C LEU A 22 35.18 19.37 8.34
N SER A 23 34.24 19.42 9.29
CA SER A 23 33.37 20.60 9.49
C SER A 23 33.76 21.36 10.75
N PHE A 24 33.95 22.68 10.63
CA PHE A 24 34.16 23.58 11.75
C PHE A 24 32.95 24.50 11.88
N VAL A 25 32.31 24.53 13.05
CA VAL A 25 31.14 25.38 13.30
C VAL A 25 31.48 26.38 14.40
N ASN A 26 31.44 27.66 14.06
CA ASN A 26 31.56 28.74 15.05
C ASN A 26 30.16 29.09 15.58
N LEU A 27 29.94 28.89 16.89
CA LEU A 27 28.69 29.19 17.56
C LEU A 27 28.85 30.48 18.37
N GLU A 28 28.34 31.59 17.83
CA GLU A 28 28.32 32.87 18.55
C GLU A 28 27.19 32.87 19.61
N SER A 29 27.56 32.54 20.85
CA SER A 29 26.82 32.68 22.12
C SER A 29 25.92 31.53 22.61
N GLU A 30 26.10 31.20 23.90
CA GLU A 30 25.41 30.18 24.70
C GLU A 30 24.01 30.61 25.16
N LYS A 31 23.08 30.90 24.25
CA LYS A 31 21.67 31.04 24.65
C LYS A 31 20.94 29.71 24.46
N ASN A 32 20.63 29.06 25.59
CA ASN A 32 19.79 27.86 25.79
C ASN A 32 18.91 27.48 24.59
N ASN A 33 19.49 26.73 23.66
CA ASN A 33 18.76 26.14 22.56
C ASN A 33 19.16 24.67 22.50
N GLN A 34 18.21 23.78 22.84
CA GLN A 34 18.43 22.33 22.93
C GLN A 34 19.12 21.77 21.68
N SER A 35 18.78 22.29 20.49
CA SER A 35 19.37 21.88 19.21
C SER A 35 20.83 22.30 19.03
N ALA A 36 21.29 23.37 19.69
CA ALA A 36 22.71 23.72 19.74
C ALA A 36 23.47 22.83 20.73
N GLU A 37 22.77 22.26 21.72
CA GLU A 37 23.28 21.33 22.72
C GLU A 37 23.51 19.94 22.12
N ASP A 38 22.59 19.46 21.27
CA ASP A 38 22.71 18.20 20.55
C ASP A 38 23.94 18.20 19.61
N LEU A 39 24.19 19.32 18.93
CA LEU A 39 25.40 19.51 18.10
C LEU A 39 26.70 19.44 18.91
N LYS A 40 26.67 19.74 20.22
CA LYS A 40 27.86 19.64 21.09
C LYS A 40 28.29 18.20 21.30
N ASN A 41 27.37 17.23 21.21
CA ASN A 41 27.68 15.82 21.44
C ASN A 41 28.55 15.22 20.31
N ASP A 42 28.46 15.79 19.11
CA ASP A 42 29.16 15.31 17.91
C ASP A 42 30.36 16.23 17.53
N ALA A 43 30.76 17.15 18.41
CA ALA A 43 31.78 18.17 18.14
C ALA A 43 32.91 18.20 19.18
N GLU A 44 34.17 18.39 18.74
CA GLU A 44 35.26 18.78 19.63
C GLU A 44 35.29 20.30 19.82
N PHE A 45 35.29 20.76 21.07
CA PHE A 45 35.30 22.19 21.40
C PHE A 45 36.72 22.75 21.47
N PHE A 46 37.01 23.74 20.64
CA PHE A 46 38.20 24.57 20.78
C PHE A 46 37.84 25.85 21.54
N LYS A 47 38.39 26.02 22.75
CA LYS A 47 38.11 27.18 23.63
C LYS A 47 38.82 28.48 23.21
N ASP A 48 39.68 28.45 22.19
CA ASP A 48 40.43 29.63 21.75
C ASP A 48 39.67 30.34 20.62
N THR A 49 38.94 31.40 20.99
CA THR A 49 38.11 32.20 20.10
C THR A 49 38.88 33.28 19.34
N THR A 50 40.22 33.29 19.38
CA THR A 50 40.99 34.43 18.87
C THR A 50 42.07 34.13 17.84
N SER A 51 42.36 32.88 17.49
CA SER A 51 43.32 32.66 16.39
C SER A 51 43.14 31.34 15.62
N PHE A 52 42.72 31.47 14.36
CA PHE A 52 42.89 30.43 13.33
C PHE A 52 44.39 30.15 13.01
N GLU A 53 45.34 30.74 13.74
CA GLU A 53 46.78 30.60 13.52
C GLU A 53 47.27 29.15 13.60
N ARG A 54 46.62 28.30 14.40
CA ARG A 54 46.99 26.87 14.51
C ARG A 54 46.69 26.07 13.24
N LEU A 55 45.80 26.56 12.36
CA LEU A 55 45.50 25.91 11.07
C LEU A 55 46.47 26.35 9.95
N LYS A 56 47.31 27.38 10.17
CA LYS A 56 48.32 27.83 9.17
C LYS A 56 49.27 26.70 8.75
N TYR A 57 49.54 25.73 9.63
CA TYR A 57 50.44 24.62 9.36
C TYR A 57 49.84 23.51 8.48
N LEU A 58 48.52 23.51 8.26
CA LEU A 58 47.87 22.48 7.46
C LEU A 58 48.00 22.72 5.95
N ASN A 59 48.60 23.84 5.52
CA ASN A 59 48.79 24.24 4.12
C ASN A 59 47.53 24.01 3.26
N VAL A 60 46.36 24.25 3.85
CA VAL A 60 45.06 24.04 3.20
C VAL A 60 44.72 25.30 2.42
N GLU A 61 44.33 25.12 1.17
CA GLU A 61 43.76 26.20 0.37
C GLU A 61 42.48 26.70 1.05
N VAL A 62 42.48 27.95 1.52
CA VAL A 62 41.28 28.57 2.07
C VAL A 62 40.40 28.99 0.92
N ILE A 63 39.47 28.12 0.55
CA ILE A 63 38.40 28.45 -0.38
C ILE A 63 37.34 29.23 0.41
N ASN A 64 37.34 30.56 0.26
CA ASN A 64 36.21 31.37 0.70
C ASN A 64 35.04 31.08 -0.23
N ASP A 65 34.18 30.13 0.16
CA ASP A 65 32.85 30.03 -0.43
C ASP A 65 32.12 31.33 -0.04
N HIS A 66 31.97 32.25 -0.99
CA HIS A 66 31.25 33.52 -0.80
C HIS A 66 29.74 33.33 -0.54
N GLY A 67 29.33 32.11 -0.18
CA GLY A 67 27.98 31.62 -0.27
C GLY A 67 27.57 31.53 -1.73
N ILE A 68 26.67 30.59 -2.02
CA ILE A 68 25.85 30.67 -3.22
C ILE A 68 25.15 32.04 -3.16
N GLN A 69 25.44 32.93 -4.12
CA GLN A 69 24.78 34.24 -4.22
C GLN A 69 23.27 34.05 -4.08
N SER A 70 22.59 34.93 -3.32
CA SER A 70 21.16 34.75 -3.00
C SER A 70 20.30 34.50 -4.24
N GLN A 71 20.66 35.12 -5.37
CA GLN A 71 20.05 34.90 -6.66
C GLN A 71 20.25 33.47 -7.18
N HIS A 72 21.45 32.90 -7.09
CA HIS A 72 21.69 31.51 -7.50
C HIS A 72 20.98 30.49 -6.61
N MET A 73 20.83 30.79 -5.31
CA MET A 73 20.05 29.96 -4.39
C MET A 73 18.55 30.05 -4.69
N GLN A 74 18.06 31.25 -5.01
CA GLN A 74 16.70 31.44 -5.50
C GLN A 74 16.47 30.73 -6.82
N ASP A 75 17.37 30.88 -7.79
CA ASP A 75 17.30 30.21 -9.10
C ASP A 75 17.35 28.69 -8.96
N PHE A 76 18.17 28.17 -8.05
CA PHE A 76 18.23 26.73 -7.74
C PHE A 76 16.94 26.26 -7.05
N ALA A 77 16.47 26.99 -6.04
CA ALA A 77 15.21 26.70 -5.36
C ALA A 77 14.02 26.80 -6.32
N ASP A 78 14.04 27.73 -7.26
CA ASP A 78 13.01 27.94 -8.28
C ASP A 78 13.08 26.88 -9.37
N LYS A 79 14.27 26.43 -9.77
CA LYS A 79 14.44 25.24 -10.63
C LYS A 79 13.93 23.98 -9.95
N ILE A 80 14.24 23.78 -8.66
CA ILE A 80 13.70 22.68 -7.86
C ILE A 80 12.18 22.79 -7.78
N LYS A 81 11.64 23.96 -7.41
CA LYS A 81 10.19 24.20 -7.34
C LYS A 81 9.52 23.98 -8.69
N ALA A 82 10.11 24.46 -9.79
CA ALA A 82 9.57 24.28 -11.14
C ALA A 82 9.58 22.80 -11.55
N TYR A 83 10.67 22.08 -11.29
CA TYR A 83 10.74 20.63 -11.49
C TYR A 83 9.68 19.89 -10.67
N TYR A 84 9.54 20.20 -9.37
CA TYR A 84 8.50 19.61 -8.53
C TYR A 84 7.09 20.07 -8.88
N LYS A 85 6.89 21.27 -9.43
CA LYS A 85 5.60 21.79 -9.88
C LYS A 85 5.15 21.10 -11.16
N GLN A 86 6.02 20.97 -12.17
CA GLN A 86 5.77 20.15 -13.35
C GLN A 86 5.45 18.70 -12.97
N LYS A 87 6.17 18.15 -11.98
CA LYS A 87 6.00 16.78 -11.49
C LYS A 87 4.71 16.60 -10.65
N LYS A 88 4.30 17.63 -9.89
CA LYS A 88 3.00 17.69 -9.16
C LYS A 88 1.81 17.90 -10.10
N GLU A 89 2.01 18.54 -11.25
CA GLU A 89 0.94 18.83 -12.23
C GLU A 89 0.54 17.61 -13.07
N VAL A 90 1.33 16.53 -13.08
CA VAL A 90 0.87 15.25 -13.63
C VAL A 90 -0.18 14.68 -12.67
N LYS A 91 -1.43 15.15 -12.82
CA LYS A 91 -2.60 14.54 -12.20
C LYS A 91 -2.73 13.12 -12.77
N ARG A 92 -2.16 12.15 -12.07
CA ARG A 92 -2.30 10.75 -12.42
C ARG A 92 -3.69 10.27 -12.05
N GLU A 93 -4.39 9.75 -13.02
CA GLU A 93 -5.73 9.19 -12.91
C GLU A 93 -5.67 7.66 -13.08
N LEU A 94 -6.75 6.98 -12.70
CA LEU A 94 -6.82 5.53 -12.86
C LEU A 94 -6.61 5.05 -14.31
N LYS A 95 -7.07 5.82 -15.31
CA LYS A 95 -6.85 5.51 -16.73
C LYS A 95 -5.38 5.36 -17.09
N ASP A 96 -4.49 6.05 -16.38
CA ASP A 96 -3.05 5.99 -16.64
C ASP A 96 -2.45 4.64 -16.21
N LEU A 97 -3.15 3.90 -15.34
CA LEU A 97 -2.84 2.51 -14.99
C LEU A 97 -3.56 1.48 -15.86
N GLN A 98 -4.48 1.89 -16.74
CA GLN A 98 -5.38 1.01 -17.47
C GLN A 98 -5.10 1.10 -18.97
N ARG A 99 -4.28 0.18 -19.46
CA ARG A 99 -3.93 0.10 -20.87
C ARG A 99 -5.02 -0.63 -21.63
N ASP A 100 -5.73 0.03 -22.54
CA ASP A 100 -6.87 -0.56 -23.28
C ASP A 100 -6.55 -1.90 -23.96
N LYS A 101 -5.33 -2.04 -24.51
CA LYS A 101 -4.84 -3.28 -25.12
C LYS A 101 -4.73 -4.46 -24.14
N GLU A 102 -4.72 -4.20 -22.82
CA GLU A 102 -4.61 -5.20 -21.77
C GLU A 102 -5.96 -5.54 -21.13
N PHE A 103 -7.06 -4.91 -21.57
CA PHE A 103 -8.41 -5.19 -21.09
C PHE A 103 -8.75 -6.69 -21.26
N TRP A 104 -8.96 -7.38 -20.15
CA TRP A 104 -9.25 -8.83 -20.07
C TRP A 104 -8.25 -9.74 -20.77
N THR A 105 -6.98 -9.34 -20.82
CA THR A 105 -5.93 -10.16 -21.45
C THR A 105 -5.15 -11.02 -20.45
N LYS A 106 -5.28 -10.75 -19.14
CA LYS A 106 -4.50 -11.44 -18.12
C LYS A 106 -5.16 -12.76 -17.72
N SER A 107 -4.35 -13.79 -17.52
CA SER A 107 -4.76 -15.05 -16.90
C SER A 107 -4.40 -15.05 -15.42
N SER A 108 -5.35 -15.48 -14.58
CA SER A 108 -5.19 -15.68 -13.15
C SER A 108 -4.65 -17.08 -12.80
N GLN A 109 -4.20 -17.88 -13.78
CA GLN A 109 -3.83 -19.28 -13.52
C GLN A 109 -2.74 -19.41 -12.44
N HIS A 110 -1.70 -18.58 -12.54
CA HIS A 110 -0.58 -18.60 -11.59
C HIS A 110 -0.75 -17.57 -10.48
N GLU A 111 -1.15 -16.35 -10.85
CA GLU A 111 -1.20 -15.21 -9.96
C GLU A 111 -2.15 -14.13 -10.50
N VAL A 112 -2.50 -13.17 -9.65
CA VAL A 112 -3.21 -11.95 -10.03
C VAL A 112 -2.30 -10.78 -9.71
N VAL A 113 -2.02 -9.96 -10.74
CA VAL A 113 -1.13 -8.80 -10.67
C VAL A 113 -1.84 -7.62 -11.30
N VAL A 114 -2.10 -6.58 -10.51
CA VAL A 114 -2.69 -5.34 -11.01
C VAL A 114 -1.98 -4.13 -10.43
N PRO A 115 -1.72 -3.08 -11.24
CA PRO A 115 -1.13 -1.86 -10.70
C PRO A 115 -2.13 -1.16 -9.77
N VAL A 116 -1.63 -0.55 -8.69
CA VAL A 116 -2.46 0.16 -7.69
C VAL A 116 -1.96 1.57 -7.38
N GLY A 117 -0.79 1.94 -7.89
CA GLY A 117 -0.21 3.27 -7.74
C GLY A 117 1.17 3.35 -8.38
N TRP A 118 1.93 4.39 -8.02
CA TRP A 118 3.32 4.52 -8.43
C TRP A 118 4.22 4.85 -7.24
N ASP A 119 5.45 4.36 -7.30
CA ASP A 119 6.47 4.71 -6.32
C ASP A 119 7.05 6.12 -6.55
N ILE A 120 7.97 6.51 -5.68
CA ILE A 120 8.69 7.80 -5.74
C ILE A 120 9.51 7.98 -7.04
N ASN A 121 9.83 6.88 -7.73
CA ASN A 121 10.56 6.83 -8.99
C ASN A 121 9.63 6.70 -10.20
N HIS A 122 8.30 6.80 -9.99
CA HIS A 122 7.26 6.65 -11.02
C HIS A 122 7.12 5.26 -11.63
N LYS A 123 7.66 4.23 -10.99
CA LYS A 123 7.40 2.85 -11.36
C LYS A 123 6.03 2.43 -10.82
N GLU A 124 5.27 1.66 -11.60
CA GLU A 124 4.01 1.07 -11.14
C GLU A 124 4.28 0.18 -9.91
N VAL A 125 3.47 0.36 -8.87
CA VAL A 125 3.40 -0.53 -7.72
C VAL A 125 2.22 -1.46 -7.94
N CYS A 126 2.47 -2.78 -7.91
CA CYS A 126 1.47 -3.78 -8.20
C CYS A 126 0.98 -4.48 -6.93
N PHE A 127 -0.34 -4.68 -6.87
CA PHE A 127 -0.96 -5.65 -5.98
C PHE A 127 -0.81 -7.04 -6.59
N GLU A 128 -0.34 -7.99 -5.78
CA GLU A 128 0.02 -9.34 -6.23
C GLU A 128 -0.53 -10.39 -5.26
N ILE A 129 -1.24 -11.40 -5.78
CA ILE A 129 -1.73 -12.56 -5.02
C ILE A 129 -1.64 -13.86 -5.82
N GLY A 130 -1.57 -15.01 -5.14
CA GLY A 130 -1.59 -16.35 -5.76
C GLY A 130 -0.24 -17.05 -5.75
N ASN A 131 0.84 -16.32 -5.50
CA ASN A 131 2.18 -16.87 -5.31
C ASN A 131 2.58 -16.88 -3.82
N GLU A 132 3.70 -16.27 -3.43
CA GLU A 132 4.11 -16.19 -2.03
C GLU A 132 3.13 -15.32 -1.22
N GLN A 133 2.67 -14.23 -1.83
CA GLN A 133 1.65 -13.32 -1.33
C GLN A 133 0.26 -13.86 -1.65
N ASN A 134 -0.64 -13.91 -0.66
CA ASN A 134 -1.95 -14.57 -0.83
C ASN A 134 -3.13 -13.81 -0.24
N HIS A 135 -2.90 -13.13 0.87
CA HIS A 135 -3.89 -12.33 1.57
C HIS A 135 -3.31 -10.96 1.83
N THR A 136 -4.18 -9.98 1.99
CA THR A 136 -3.83 -8.57 2.11
C THR A 136 -4.52 -7.95 3.30
N LEU A 137 -3.78 -7.21 4.10
CA LEU A 137 -4.28 -6.36 5.18
C LEU A 137 -4.13 -4.90 4.73
N ILE A 138 -5.20 -4.14 4.82
CA ILE A 138 -5.23 -2.71 4.53
C ILE A 138 -5.63 -2.00 5.82
N CYS A 139 -4.82 -1.05 6.26
CA CYS A 139 -5.12 -0.21 7.40
C CYS A 139 -4.96 1.26 7.05
N ASP A 140 -5.80 2.09 7.66
CA ASP A 140 -6.02 3.48 7.29
C ASP A 140 -6.51 4.23 8.52
N HIS A 141 -6.33 5.54 8.62
CA HIS A 141 -7.11 6.36 9.55
C HIS A 141 -8.35 6.91 8.82
N SER A 142 -9.40 7.32 9.55
CA SER A 142 -10.63 7.82 8.92
C SER A 142 -10.36 8.92 7.88
N GLY A 143 -10.89 8.70 6.68
CA GLY A 143 -10.72 9.57 5.52
C GLY A 143 -9.34 9.50 4.84
N SER A 144 -8.42 8.61 5.27
CA SER A 144 -7.04 8.52 4.77
C SER A 144 -6.94 8.10 3.29
N GLY A 145 -7.96 7.38 2.80
CA GLY A 145 -8.10 7.01 1.38
C GLY A 145 -8.36 5.53 1.14
N LYS A 146 -8.68 4.73 2.17
CA LYS A 146 -8.98 3.29 2.04
C LYS A 146 -10.05 3.00 1.01
N SER A 147 -11.20 3.68 1.10
CA SER A 147 -12.30 3.55 0.13
C SER A 147 -11.80 3.73 -1.31
N ASN A 148 -11.08 4.85 -1.58
CA ASN A 148 -10.51 5.11 -2.90
C ASN A 148 -9.56 3.99 -3.35
N PHE A 149 -8.69 3.52 -2.46
CA PHE A 149 -7.76 2.44 -2.77
C PHE A 149 -8.48 1.14 -3.09
N LEU A 150 -9.49 0.76 -2.31
CA LEU A 150 -10.33 -0.42 -2.55
C LEU A 150 -11.02 -0.33 -3.91
N HIS A 151 -11.57 0.83 -4.26
CA HIS A 151 -12.17 1.05 -5.57
C HIS A 151 -11.15 0.93 -6.71
N VAL A 152 -9.97 1.53 -6.57
CA VAL A 152 -8.87 1.41 -7.56
C VAL A 152 -8.48 -0.04 -7.76
N LEU A 153 -8.32 -0.80 -6.66
CA LEU A 153 -8.00 -2.23 -6.71
C LEU A 153 -9.09 -3.02 -7.44
N ILE A 154 -10.35 -2.88 -7.03
CA ILE A 154 -11.49 -3.57 -7.63
C ILE A 154 -11.61 -3.25 -9.13
N GLN A 155 -11.50 -1.97 -9.49
CA GLN A 155 -11.59 -1.53 -10.88
C GLN A 155 -10.46 -2.09 -11.73
N ASN A 156 -9.22 -2.12 -11.22
CA ASN A 156 -8.10 -2.70 -11.97
C ASN A 156 -8.19 -4.24 -12.05
N LEU A 157 -8.67 -4.92 -11.01
CA LEU A 157 -8.97 -6.36 -11.08
C LEU A 157 -9.96 -6.65 -12.21
N ALA A 158 -11.09 -5.93 -12.24
CA ALA A 158 -12.12 -6.12 -13.25
C ALA A 158 -11.71 -5.64 -14.65
N PHE A 159 -10.75 -4.71 -14.76
CA PHE A 159 -10.21 -4.26 -16.05
C PHE A 159 -9.26 -5.28 -16.67
N TYR A 160 -8.34 -5.83 -15.88
CA TYR A 160 -7.26 -6.69 -16.40
C TYR A 160 -7.66 -8.15 -16.55
N TYR A 161 -8.61 -8.63 -15.74
CA TYR A 161 -9.05 -10.03 -15.70
C TYR A 161 -10.53 -10.12 -16.06
N ALA A 162 -10.90 -11.12 -16.86
CA ALA A 162 -12.30 -11.40 -17.19
C ALA A 162 -13.05 -12.06 -15.99
N PRO A 163 -14.40 -12.08 -15.98
CA PRO A 163 -15.18 -12.67 -14.89
C PRO A 163 -15.00 -14.19 -14.67
N ASN A 164 -14.50 -14.92 -15.69
CA ASN A 164 -14.10 -16.33 -15.58
C ASN A 164 -12.68 -16.51 -15.02
N GLU A 165 -11.88 -15.43 -14.94
CA GLU A 165 -10.56 -15.41 -14.33
C GLU A 165 -10.61 -14.98 -12.85
N VAL A 166 -11.42 -13.97 -12.52
CA VAL A 166 -11.54 -13.39 -11.18
C VAL A 166 -13.00 -13.15 -10.81
N GLN A 167 -13.38 -13.56 -9.60
CA GLN A 167 -14.68 -13.27 -8.99
C GLN A 167 -14.51 -12.54 -7.67
N LEU A 168 -15.31 -11.50 -7.47
CA LEU A 168 -15.27 -10.59 -6.34
C LEU A 168 -16.44 -10.83 -5.39
N PHE A 169 -16.14 -10.86 -4.09
CA PHE A 169 -17.12 -10.89 -3.01
C PHE A 169 -16.83 -9.68 -2.12
N LEU A 170 -17.77 -8.74 -2.07
CA LEU A 170 -17.58 -7.44 -1.45
C LEU A 170 -18.47 -7.37 -0.20
N LEU A 171 -17.87 -7.37 0.98
CA LEU A 171 -18.56 -7.29 2.26
C LEU A 171 -18.22 -5.95 2.92
N ASP A 172 -19.24 -5.15 3.18
CA ASP A 172 -19.13 -3.86 3.87
C ASP A 172 -19.83 -3.97 5.25
N TYR A 173 -19.05 -3.78 6.32
CA TYR A 173 -19.52 -3.77 7.71
C TYR A 173 -19.78 -2.37 8.25
N LYS A 174 -19.52 -1.34 7.46
CA LYS A 174 -19.83 0.04 7.80
C LYS A 174 -21.31 0.32 7.51
N GLU A 175 -21.90 1.29 8.19
CA GLU A 175 -23.22 1.87 7.81
C GLU A 175 -23.19 2.62 6.46
N GLY A 176 -22.06 2.55 5.74
CA GLY A 176 -21.90 3.10 4.41
C GLY A 176 -22.52 2.19 3.34
N VAL A 177 -22.52 2.70 2.12
CA VAL A 177 -22.97 2.01 0.92
C VAL A 177 -21.81 1.89 -0.08
N GLU A 178 -20.57 1.72 0.41
CA GLU A 178 -19.35 1.90 -0.37
C GLU A 178 -19.38 1.05 -1.65
N PHE A 179 -19.77 -0.21 -1.51
CA PHE A 179 -19.82 -1.16 -2.62
C PHE A 179 -21.15 -1.18 -3.39
N ASN A 180 -22.16 -0.38 -3.02
CA ASN A 180 -23.42 -0.31 -3.79
C ASN A 180 -23.21 0.17 -5.23
N ALA A 181 -22.12 0.91 -5.47
CA ALA A 181 -21.73 1.35 -6.79
C ALA A 181 -21.55 0.18 -7.79
N TYR A 182 -21.29 -1.04 -7.31
CA TYR A 182 -21.10 -2.24 -8.14
C TYR A 182 -22.37 -3.05 -8.43
N VAL A 183 -23.52 -2.69 -7.83
CA VAL A 183 -24.82 -3.36 -8.04
C VAL A 183 -25.91 -2.43 -8.55
N ALA A 184 -25.59 -1.14 -8.76
CA ALA A 184 -26.51 -0.13 -9.27
C ALA A 184 -26.76 -0.30 -10.79
N ASP A 185 -26.96 0.80 -11.52
CA ASP A 185 -27.44 0.84 -12.91
C ASP A 185 -26.65 -0.01 -13.92
N THR A 186 -25.37 -0.30 -13.65
CA THR A 186 -24.57 -1.26 -14.43
C THR A 186 -23.86 -2.20 -13.46
N PRO A 187 -24.46 -3.36 -13.13
CA PRO A 187 -23.86 -4.32 -12.22
C PRO A 187 -22.51 -4.80 -12.75
N LEU A 188 -21.51 -4.89 -11.87
CA LEU A 188 -20.20 -5.41 -12.23
C LEU A 188 -20.27 -6.94 -12.31
N GLU A 189 -20.04 -7.53 -13.49
CA GLU A 189 -20.15 -8.99 -13.70
C GLU A 189 -19.24 -9.82 -12.79
N HIS A 190 -18.09 -9.25 -12.38
CA HIS A 190 -17.17 -9.86 -11.45
C HIS A 190 -17.72 -9.94 -10.03
N ALA A 191 -18.60 -9.02 -9.62
CA ALA A 191 -19.16 -8.94 -8.28
C ALA A 191 -20.25 -10.00 -8.09
N ARG A 192 -19.86 -11.18 -7.58
CA ARG A 192 -20.78 -12.30 -7.32
C ARG A 192 -21.62 -12.10 -6.08
N LEU A 193 -21.11 -11.30 -5.14
CA LEU A 193 -21.81 -10.93 -3.93
C LEU A 193 -21.40 -9.52 -3.54
N VAL A 194 -22.39 -8.69 -3.24
CA VAL A 194 -22.19 -7.42 -2.55
C VAL A 194 -23.13 -7.41 -1.35
N SER A 195 -22.57 -7.30 -0.15
CA SER A 195 -23.31 -7.21 1.09
C SER A 195 -22.95 -5.91 1.80
N VAL A 196 -23.96 -5.10 2.07
CA VAL A 196 -23.83 -3.77 2.67
C VAL A 196 -24.52 -3.75 4.03
N ALA A 197 -23.90 -3.08 5.01
CA ALA A 197 -24.34 -3.11 6.41
C ALA A 197 -24.48 -4.55 6.94
N SER A 198 -23.46 -5.37 6.69
CA SER A 198 -23.46 -6.80 6.99
C SER A 198 -23.51 -7.06 8.51
N SER A 199 -24.32 -8.03 8.95
CA SER A 199 -24.26 -8.50 10.33
C SER A 199 -23.06 -9.43 10.56
N VAL A 200 -22.58 -9.50 11.81
CA VAL A 200 -21.52 -10.45 12.19
C VAL A 200 -21.93 -11.90 11.87
N SER A 201 -23.20 -12.25 12.11
CA SER A 201 -23.74 -13.57 11.79
C SER A 201 -23.66 -13.89 10.30
N TYR A 202 -23.98 -12.93 9.43
CA TYR A 202 -23.83 -13.08 7.99
C TYR A 202 -22.37 -13.31 7.60
N GLY A 203 -21.44 -12.57 8.20
CA GLY A 203 -20.00 -12.75 8.00
C GLY A 203 -19.52 -14.15 8.33
N ILE A 204 -19.93 -14.69 9.48
CA ILE A 204 -19.60 -16.06 9.87
C ILE A 204 -20.15 -17.06 8.85
N THR A 205 -21.41 -16.91 8.44
CA THR A 205 -22.02 -17.78 7.43
C THR A 205 -21.27 -17.71 6.11
N PHE A 206 -20.87 -16.52 5.67
CA PHE A 206 -20.11 -16.32 4.45
C PHE A 206 -18.71 -16.94 4.53
N LEU A 207 -17.97 -16.70 5.61
CA LEU A 207 -16.64 -17.30 5.82
C LEU A 207 -16.70 -18.82 5.88
N LYS A 208 -17.75 -19.38 6.49
CA LYS A 208 -18.02 -20.82 6.46
C LYS A 208 -18.27 -21.30 5.04
N TRP A 209 -19.17 -20.65 4.30
CA TRP A 209 -19.46 -20.99 2.90
C TRP A 209 -18.20 -20.98 2.04
N LEU A 210 -17.31 -20.00 2.24
CA LEU A 210 -16.04 -19.92 1.52
C LEU A 210 -15.11 -21.10 1.86
N CYS A 211 -15.08 -21.54 3.11
CA CYS A 211 -14.37 -22.77 3.50
C CYS A 211 -14.98 -24.00 2.81
N ASP A 212 -16.30 -24.13 2.80
CA ASP A 212 -17.00 -25.24 2.13
C ASP A 212 -16.73 -25.23 0.61
N GLU A 213 -16.65 -24.06 -0.02
CA GLU A 213 -16.29 -23.89 -1.42
C GLU A 213 -14.85 -24.34 -1.70
N MET A 214 -13.90 -24.04 -0.81
CA MET A 214 -12.53 -24.56 -0.91
C MET A 214 -12.48 -26.09 -0.81
N GLU A 215 -13.33 -26.71 0.01
CA GLU A 215 -13.43 -28.17 0.11
C GLU A 215 -13.99 -28.79 -1.18
N LYS A 216 -15.03 -28.19 -1.77
CA LYS A 216 -15.56 -28.62 -3.08
C LYS A 216 -14.50 -28.53 -4.17
N ARG A 217 -13.72 -27.44 -4.19
CA ARG A 217 -12.58 -27.29 -5.12
C ARG A 217 -11.54 -28.37 -4.86
N ALA A 218 -11.22 -28.65 -3.61
CA ALA A 218 -10.26 -29.71 -3.25
C ALA A 218 -10.69 -31.08 -3.79
N ASP A 219 -11.97 -31.43 -3.65
CA ASP A 219 -12.48 -32.70 -4.16
C ASP A 219 -12.49 -32.75 -5.68
N ARG A 220 -12.82 -31.64 -6.34
CA ARG A 220 -12.69 -31.53 -7.80
C ARG A 220 -11.22 -31.68 -8.23
N PHE A 221 -10.28 -31.07 -7.53
CA PHE A 221 -8.85 -31.17 -7.88
C PHE A 221 -8.35 -32.61 -7.76
N LYS A 222 -8.77 -33.34 -6.71
CA LYS A 222 -8.43 -34.76 -6.53
C LYS A 222 -8.91 -35.62 -7.70
N GLN A 223 -10.11 -35.38 -8.24
CA GLN A 223 -10.64 -36.13 -9.38
C GLN A 223 -9.76 -36.01 -10.63
N PHE A 224 -9.06 -34.89 -10.80
CA PHE A 224 -8.13 -34.62 -11.91
C PHE A 224 -6.65 -34.83 -11.55
N GLY A 225 -6.34 -35.32 -10.33
CA GLY A 225 -4.97 -35.46 -9.85
C GLY A 225 -4.22 -34.13 -9.68
N ALA A 226 -4.94 -33.00 -9.60
CA ALA A 226 -4.37 -31.68 -9.41
C ALA A 226 -4.13 -31.39 -7.92
N LYS A 227 -2.99 -30.76 -7.60
CA LYS A 227 -2.61 -30.40 -6.22
C LYS A 227 -3.09 -29.02 -5.77
N ASP A 228 -3.39 -28.13 -6.72
CA ASP A 228 -3.76 -26.74 -6.50
C ASP A 228 -4.51 -26.19 -7.73
N LEU A 229 -5.04 -24.97 -7.62
CA LEU A 229 -5.78 -24.30 -8.69
C LEU A 229 -4.97 -24.20 -9.98
N ASN A 230 -3.68 -23.88 -9.89
CA ASN A 230 -2.82 -23.72 -11.06
C ASN A 230 -2.75 -25.03 -11.87
N ASN A 231 -2.58 -26.17 -11.19
CA ASN A 231 -2.58 -27.47 -11.86
C ASN A 231 -3.96 -27.87 -12.35
N TYR A 232 -5.02 -27.58 -11.58
CA TYR A 232 -6.39 -27.86 -12.00
C TYR A 232 -6.77 -27.10 -13.28
N ARG A 233 -6.33 -25.84 -13.41
CA ARG A 233 -6.62 -24.99 -14.56
C ARG A 233 -5.99 -25.43 -15.88
N LYS A 234 -5.15 -26.48 -15.87
CA LYS A 234 -4.72 -27.18 -17.08
C LYS A 234 -5.79 -28.10 -17.66
N HIS A 235 -6.82 -28.42 -16.88
CA HIS A 235 -7.90 -29.33 -17.23
C HIS A 235 -9.22 -28.62 -17.47
N ASP A 236 -9.55 -27.59 -16.69
CA ASP A 236 -10.82 -26.87 -16.78
C ASP A 236 -10.73 -25.45 -16.19
N GLU A 237 -11.64 -24.56 -16.59
CA GLU A 237 -11.68 -23.19 -16.09
C GLU A 237 -12.15 -23.12 -14.64
N MET A 238 -11.49 -22.26 -13.85
CA MET A 238 -11.92 -21.96 -12.49
C MET A 238 -11.37 -20.60 -12.04
N PRO A 239 -12.24 -19.61 -11.74
CA PRO A 239 -11.80 -18.29 -11.31
C PRO A 239 -11.19 -18.32 -9.91
N ARG A 240 -10.29 -17.35 -9.66
CA ARG A 240 -9.89 -17.00 -8.30
C ARG A 240 -11.01 -16.22 -7.61
N LEU A 241 -11.25 -16.56 -6.35
CA LEU A 241 -12.18 -15.86 -5.47
C LEU A 241 -11.38 -14.82 -4.69
N ILE A 242 -11.70 -13.55 -4.87
CA ILE A 242 -11.11 -12.45 -4.10
C ILE A 242 -12.22 -11.85 -3.24
N VAL A 243 -12.07 -12.00 -1.93
CA VAL A 243 -13.01 -11.48 -0.94
C VAL A 243 -12.46 -10.19 -0.37
N VAL A 244 -13.18 -9.09 -0.58
CA VAL A 244 -12.87 -7.79 0.01
C VAL A 244 -13.80 -7.59 1.19
N VAL A 245 -13.24 -7.47 2.38
CA VAL A 245 -13.99 -7.20 3.61
C VAL A 245 -13.58 -5.83 4.12
N ASP A 246 -14.49 -4.87 4.03
CA ASP A 246 -14.30 -3.54 4.61
C ASP A 246 -14.78 -3.50 6.06
N GLU A 247 -13.98 -2.86 6.91
CA GLU A 247 -14.11 -2.86 8.37
C GLU A 247 -14.20 -4.29 8.97
N PHE A 248 -13.28 -5.18 8.56
CA PHE A 248 -13.30 -6.59 8.97
C PHE A 248 -13.22 -6.81 10.49
N GLN A 249 -12.69 -5.85 11.25
CA GLN A 249 -12.63 -5.90 12.70
C GLN A 249 -14.01 -5.97 13.36
N VAL A 250 -15.07 -5.52 12.68
CA VAL A 250 -16.45 -5.64 13.17
C VAL A 250 -16.84 -7.10 13.39
N LEU A 251 -16.27 -8.03 12.61
CA LEU A 251 -16.47 -9.47 12.79
C LEU A 251 -16.02 -9.98 14.17
N PHE A 252 -15.12 -9.25 14.84
CA PHE A 252 -14.55 -9.60 16.14
C PHE A 252 -15.20 -8.85 17.30
N GLY A 253 -16.22 -8.03 17.06
CA GLY A 253 -16.86 -7.19 18.09
C GLY A 253 -17.67 -7.94 19.15
N ASP A 254 -17.99 -9.23 18.93
CA ASP A 254 -18.68 -10.09 19.90
C ASP A 254 -17.82 -11.32 20.25
N ASN A 255 -17.41 -11.41 21.51
CA ASN A 255 -16.61 -12.50 22.07
C ASN A 255 -17.16 -13.91 21.77
N LYS A 256 -18.49 -14.07 21.64
CA LYS A 256 -19.09 -15.37 21.32
C LYS A 256 -18.80 -15.82 19.89
N SER A 257 -18.73 -14.84 18.98
CA SER A 257 -18.53 -15.03 17.53
C SER A 257 -17.05 -15.11 17.15
N THR A 258 -16.17 -14.48 17.94
CA THR A 258 -14.72 -14.40 17.69
C THR A 258 -14.10 -15.76 17.36
N LYS A 259 -14.37 -16.81 18.15
CA LYS A 259 -13.80 -18.15 17.92
C LYS A 259 -14.19 -18.75 16.57
N ALA A 260 -15.43 -18.53 16.12
CA ALA A 260 -15.90 -19.04 14.84
C ALA A 260 -15.22 -18.30 13.68
N VAL A 261 -15.18 -16.96 13.76
CA VAL A 261 -14.49 -16.10 12.78
C VAL A 261 -13.02 -16.48 12.68
N GLU A 262 -12.33 -16.61 13.81
CA GLU A 262 -10.95 -17.04 13.90
C GLU A 262 -10.71 -18.42 13.26
N GLY A 263 -11.59 -19.39 13.53
CA GLY A 263 -11.48 -20.74 12.96
C GLY A 263 -11.57 -20.74 11.43
N HIS A 264 -12.53 -20.00 10.87
CA HIS A 264 -12.69 -19.88 9.42
C HIS A 264 -11.53 -19.10 8.80
N LEU A 265 -11.19 -17.93 9.32
CA LEU A 265 -10.07 -17.13 8.82
C LEU A 265 -8.75 -17.92 8.86
N ASN A 266 -8.48 -18.70 9.91
CA ASN A 266 -7.27 -19.51 10.00
C ASN A 266 -7.20 -20.56 8.88
N THR A 267 -8.35 -21.14 8.54
CA THR A 267 -8.45 -22.11 7.45
C THR A 267 -8.19 -21.43 6.11
N LEU A 268 -8.81 -20.27 5.89
CA LEU A 268 -8.67 -19.47 4.67
C LEU A 268 -7.23 -18.97 4.49
N LEU A 269 -6.60 -18.41 5.52
CA LEU A 269 -5.23 -17.90 5.44
C LEU A 269 -4.19 -19.01 5.19
N LYS A 270 -4.42 -20.21 5.73
CA LYS A 270 -3.50 -21.34 5.57
C LYS A 270 -3.67 -22.07 4.24
N LYS A 271 -4.92 -22.23 3.77
CA LYS A 271 -5.24 -23.09 2.63
C LYS A 271 -5.71 -22.33 1.39
N GLY A 272 -6.09 -21.06 1.52
CA GLY A 272 -6.74 -20.25 0.48
C GLY A 272 -5.97 -20.23 -0.83
N ARG A 273 -4.65 -20.02 -0.76
CA ARG A 273 -3.74 -20.07 -1.92
C ARG A 273 -3.99 -21.26 -2.85
N SER A 274 -3.96 -22.47 -2.29
CA SER A 274 -4.03 -23.71 -3.07
C SER A 274 -5.35 -23.84 -3.81
N TYR A 275 -6.43 -23.27 -3.27
CA TYR A 275 -7.77 -23.36 -3.85
C TYR A 275 -8.20 -22.07 -4.56
N GLY A 276 -7.28 -21.10 -4.68
CA GLY A 276 -7.52 -19.82 -5.34
C GLY A 276 -8.49 -18.89 -4.61
N ALA A 277 -8.55 -18.97 -3.27
CA ALA A 277 -9.33 -18.07 -2.43
C ALA A 277 -8.40 -17.09 -1.70
N HIS A 278 -8.66 -15.80 -1.87
CA HIS A 278 -7.81 -14.71 -1.41
C HIS A 278 -8.63 -13.70 -0.62
N LEU A 279 -8.04 -13.15 0.44
CA LEU A 279 -8.70 -12.21 1.34
C LEU A 279 -8.01 -10.84 1.24
N VAL A 280 -8.81 -9.79 1.11
CA VAL A 280 -8.40 -8.39 1.26
C VAL A 280 -9.19 -7.85 2.46
N LEU A 281 -8.53 -7.77 3.61
CA LEU A 281 -9.11 -7.36 4.88
C LEU A 281 -8.74 -5.90 5.13
N ALA A 282 -9.72 -5.02 5.23
CA ALA A 282 -9.50 -3.59 5.36
C ALA A 282 -10.12 -3.05 6.66
N THR A 283 -9.43 -2.17 7.36
CA THR A 283 -9.87 -1.57 8.64
C THR A 283 -9.40 -0.12 8.78
N GLN A 284 -10.17 0.68 9.53
CA GLN A 284 -9.78 2.02 9.99
C GLN A 284 -8.89 2.04 11.24
N THR A 285 -8.75 0.91 11.94
CA THR A 285 -7.85 0.81 13.09
C THR A 285 -7.60 -0.64 13.47
N MET A 286 -6.41 -0.92 13.98
CA MET A 286 -6.10 -2.20 14.61
C MET A 286 -6.37 -2.17 16.13
N ARG A 287 -6.75 -1.01 16.69
CA ARG A 287 -7.08 -0.85 18.12
C ARG A 287 -8.34 -1.62 18.48
N GLY A 288 -8.33 -2.23 19.67
CA GLY A 288 -9.47 -3.01 20.18
C GLY A 288 -9.80 -4.24 19.35
N THR A 289 -8.92 -4.62 18.41
CA THR A 289 -9.08 -5.83 17.64
C THR A 289 -8.41 -6.97 18.39
N ASP A 290 -9.19 -7.98 18.80
CA ASP A 290 -8.67 -9.23 19.35
C ASP A 290 -8.05 -10.12 18.25
N ILE A 291 -7.49 -9.50 17.21
CA ILE A 291 -6.89 -10.23 16.09
C ILE A 291 -5.60 -10.86 16.59
N ASN A 292 -5.62 -12.18 16.72
CA ASN A 292 -4.46 -12.95 17.12
C ASN A 292 -3.25 -12.61 16.20
N PRO A 293 -2.08 -12.25 16.76
CA PRO A 293 -0.88 -11.92 15.98
C PRO A 293 -0.48 -12.98 14.95
N SER A 294 -0.84 -14.25 15.19
CA SER A 294 -0.61 -15.34 14.25
C SER A 294 -1.41 -15.20 12.94
N PHE A 295 -2.61 -14.59 12.94
CA PHE A 295 -3.33 -14.26 11.70
C PHE A 295 -2.53 -13.28 10.86
N LYS A 296 -2.10 -12.17 11.48
CA LYS A 296 -1.34 -11.11 10.82
C LYS A 296 -0.02 -11.62 10.25
N ALA A 297 0.63 -12.57 10.93
CA ALA A 297 1.86 -13.21 10.46
C ALA A 297 1.67 -14.01 9.15
N GLN A 298 0.45 -14.46 8.86
CA GLN A 298 0.12 -15.17 7.61
C GLN A 298 -0.22 -14.23 6.45
N ILE A 299 -0.38 -12.93 6.73
CA ILE A 299 -0.74 -11.91 5.74
C ILE A 299 0.53 -11.16 5.33
N ALA A 300 1.06 -11.55 4.16
CA ALA A 300 2.27 -10.98 3.59
C ALA A 300 2.06 -9.57 3.04
N ASN A 301 0.96 -9.34 2.32
CA ASN A 301 0.65 -8.02 1.76
C ASN A 301 0.05 -7.12 2.84
N ARG A 302 0.68 -5.99 3.09
CA ARG A 302 0.24 -4.98 4.04
C ARG A 302 0.28 -3.62 3.38
N ILE A 303 -0.85 -2.95 3.37
CA ILE A 303 -1.02 -1.60 2.83
C ILE A 303 -1.40 -0.70 3.97
N ALA A 304 -0.56 0.29 4.23
CA ALA A 304 -0.74 1.24 5.30
C ALA A 304 -0.90 2.64 4.69
N LEU A 305 -2.07 3.22 4.86
CA LEU A 305 -2.35 4.62 4.52
C LEU A 305 -2.05 5.53 5.73
N PRO A 306 -2.11 6.87 5.61
CA PRO A 306 -1.79 7.75 6.74
C PRO A 306 -2.55 7.35 8.01
N MET A 307 -1.81 7.05 9.08
CA MET A 307 -2.34 6.56 10.36
C MET A 307 -1.41 6.92 11.52
N ASP A 308 -1.84 6.65 12.75
CA ASP A 308 -1.01 6.88 13.93
C ASP A 308 0.08 5.81 14.12
N ALA A 309 1.00 6.06 15.07
CA ALA A 309 2.19 5.21 15.26
C ALA A 309 1.86 3.83 15.81
N GLU A 310 0.78 3.72 16.55
CA GLU A 310 0.33 2.46 17.15
C GLU A 310 -0.22 1.54 16.05
N ASP A 311 -1.13 2.05 15.22
CA ASP A 311 -1.68 1.32 14.09
C ASP A 311 -0.60 1.02 13.03
N SER A 312 0.30 1.98 12.76
CA SER A 312 1.44 1.77 11.86
C SER A 312 2.33 0.65 12.37
N SER A 313 2.70 0.66 13.65
CA SER A 313 3.55 -0.38 14.24
C SER A 313 2.85 -1.73 14.24
N SER A 314 1.54 -1.76 14.49
CA SER A 314 0.76 -2.99 14.39
C SER A 314 0.78 -3.56 12.96
N VAL A 315 0.63 -2.73 11.93
CA VAL A 315 0.51 -3.20 10.54
C VAL A 315 1.90 -3.42 9.92
N LEU A 316 2.79 -2.45 10.00
CA LEU A 316 4.10 -2.45 9.35
C LEU A 316 5.24 -2.89 10.25
N GLY A 317 5.07 -2.94 11.58
CA GLY A 317 6.19 -3.21 12.50
C GLY A 317 7.08 -2.00 12.78
N ASP A 318 6.73 -0.81 12.28
CA ASP A 318 7.31 0.49 12.62
C ASP A 318 6.31 1.64 12.38
N ASP A 319 6.72 2.88 12.62
CA ASP A 319 5.90 4.10 12.51
C ASP A 319 5.93 4.76 11.12
N ALA A 320 6.40 4.05 10.07
CA ALA A 320 6.62 4.64 8.76
C ALA A 320 5.34 5.25 8.14
N ALA A 321 4.14 4.76 8.50
CA ALA A 321 2.88 5.30 8.00
C ALA A 321 2.46 6.63 8.64
N CYS A 322 3.09 7.06 9.74
CA CYS A 322 2.81 8.33 10.41
C CYS A 322 3.34 9.54 9.66
N GLU A 323 4.42 9.37 8.92
CA GLU A 323 5.09 10.45 8.19
C GLU A 323 4.47 10.68 6.80
N ILE A 324 3.48 9.87 6.42
CA ILE A 324 2.84 9.89 5.11
C ILE A 324 1.71 10.91 5.08
N GLN A 325 1.57 11.60 3.96
CA GLN A 325 0.45 12.52 3.72
C GLN A 325 -0.39 12.06 2.53
N LYS A 326 -1.66 12.43 2.51
CA LYS A 326 -2.54 12.12 1.37
C LYS A 326 -2.01 12.77 0.08
N PRO A 327 -2.14 12.11 -1.09
CA PRO A 327 -2.66 10.76 -1.32
C PRO A 327 -1.52 9.74 -1.43
N GLU A 328 -0.77 9.47 -0.37
CA GLU A 328 0.31 8.49 -0.36
C GLU A 328 -0.03 7.32 0.58
N GLY A 329 0.73 6.22 0.48
CA GLY A 329 0.66 5.06 1.37
C GLY A 329 1.94 4.23 1.28
N ILE A 330 2.11 3.28 2.19
CA ILE A 330 3.14 2.24 2.12
C ILE A 330 2.51 0.95 1.65
N PHE A 331 3.08 0.37 0.61
CA PHE A 331 2.88 -1.01 0.21
C PHE A 331 4.03 -1.87 0.72
N ASN A 332 3.73 -2.99 1.37
CA ASN A 332 4.69 -3.98 1.82
C ASN A 332 4.18 -5.37 1.43
N ASN A 333 4.98 -6.16 0.74
CA ASN A 333 4.61 -7.51 0.31
C ASN A 333 5.36 -8.62 1.07
N ASN A 334 5.94 -8.30 2.23
CA ASN A 334 6.78 -9.20 3.00
C ASN A 334 6.54 -9.08 4.51
N GLY A 335 5.27 -9.13 4.93
CA GLY A 335 4.89 -9.29 6.33
C GLY A 335 5.30 -8.12 7.23
N GLY A 336 5.40 -6.91 6.68
CA GLY A 336 5.81 -5.70 7.38
C GLY A 336 7.32 -5.48 7.41
N ASN A 337 8.15 -6.37 6.87
CA ASN A 337 9.60 -6.16 6.95
C ASN A 337 10.01 -4.81 6.31
N ARG A 338 10.63 -3.93 7.11
CA ARG A 338 11.00 -2.55 6.74
C ARG A 338 11.77 -2.43 5.43
N LYS A 339 12.58 -3.43 5.08
CA LYS A 339 13.35 -3.44 3.81
C LYS A 339 12.47 -3.46 2.55
N TYR A 340 11.20 -3.85 2.70
CA TYR A 340 10.24 -4.01 1.62
C TYR A 340 9.15 -2.92 1.62
N HIS A 341 9.29 -1.88 2.45
CA HIS A 341 8.39 -0.72 2.37
C HIS A 341 8.59 0.01 1.06
N THR A 342 7.52 0.07 0.27
CA THR A 342 7.46 0.87 -0.94
C THR A 342 6.46 1.99 -0.72
N LYS A 343 6.95 3.23 -0.64
CA LYS A 343 6.09 4.40 -0.62
C LYS A 343 5.44 4.57 -1.99
N MET A 344 4.12 4.66 -2.04
CA MET A 344 3.34 4.80 -3.27
C MET A 344 2.33 5.94 -3.18
N SER A 345 1.98 6.53 -4.33
CA SER A 345 0.84 7.44 -4.45
C SER A 345 -0.45 6.65 -4.67
N THR A 346 -1.48 6.89 -3.86
CA THR A 346 -2.84 6.40 -4.05
C THR A 346 -3.59 7.23 -5.08
N LEU A 347 -4.55 6.59 -5.74
CA LEU A 347 -5.31 7.13 -6.85
C LEU A 347 -6.74 7.46 -6.46
N LYS A 348 -7.39 8.31 -7.25
CA LYS A 348 -8.83 8.48 -7.22
C LYS A 348 -9.49 7.47 -8.19
N PRO A 349 -10.54 6.76 -7.76
CA PRO A 349 -11.28 5.86 -8.63
C PRO A 349 -12.05 6.62 -9.70
N GLN A 350 -12.43 5.92 -10.77
CA GLN A 350 -13.32 6.46 -11.81
C GLN A 350 -14.78 6.08 -11.54
N MET A 351 -15.73 6.80 -12.15
CA MET A 351 -17.13 6.39 -12.14
C MET A 351 -17.28 5.06 -12.90
N ILE A 352 -17.91 4.07 -12.26
CA ILE A 352 -18.04 2.69 -12.80
C ILE A 352 -18.75 2.70 -14.16
N SER A 353 -19.79 3.52 -14.32
CA SER A 353 -20.54 3.70 -15.57
C SER A 353 -19.66 4.11 -16.75
N ASN A 354 -18.59 4.88 -16.50
CA ASN A 354 -17.67 5.32 -17.55
C ASN A 354 -16.64 4.24 -17.91
N LEU A 355 -16.29 3.37 -16.98
CA LEU A 355 -15.19 2.42 -17.17
C LEU A 355 -15.62 1.18 -17.96
N PHE A 356 -16.87 0.75 -17.77
CA PHE A 356 -17.28 -0.61 -18.08
C PHE A 356 -18.41 -0.70 -19.11
N SER A 357 -19.44 0.16 -19.04
CA SER A 357 -20.63 0.04 -19.90
C SER A 357 -20.31 0.05 -21.41
N GLN A 358 -19.31 0.81 -21.84
CA GLN A 358 -18.87 0.81 -23.25
C GLN A 358 -18.00 -0.41 -23.62
N LYS A 359 -17.16 -0.89 -22.69
CA LYS A 359 -16.19 -1.96 -22.96
C LYS A 359 -16.83 -3.36 -22.94
N TYR A 360 -17.75 -3.62 -22.02
CA TYR A 360 -18.51 -4.88 -21.99
C TYR A 360 -19.28 -5.09 -23.31
N THR A 361 -19.95 -4.04 -23.80
CA THR A 361 -20.73 -4.08 -25.06
C THR A 361 -19.86 -4.38 -26.28
N LEU A 362 -18.64 -3.84 -26.34
CA LEU A 362 -17.69 -4.04 -27.44
C LEU A 362 -17.04 -5.44 -27.45
N ASN A 363 -16.88 -6.08 -26.28
CA ASN A 363 -16.33 -7.44 -26.20
C ASN A 363 -17.38 -8.51 -26.44
N LEU A 364 -18.61 -8.34 -25.92
CA LEU A 364 -19.73 -9.25 -26.22
C LEU A 364 -20.05 -9.29 -27.72
N THR A 365 -19.92 -8.16 -28.42
CA THR A 365 -20.11 -8.12 -29.88
C THR A 365 -18.98 -8.80 -30.66
N LYS A 366 -17.75 -8.86 -30.12
CA LYS A 366 -16.65 -9.64 -30.73
C LYS A 366 -16.86 -11.14 -30.58
N GLU A 367 -17.33 -11.61 -29.42
CA GLU A 367 -17.64 -13.03 -29.20
C GLU A 367 -18.79 -13.54 -30.09
N ILE A 368 -19.78 -12.69 -30.38
CA ILE A 368 -20.90 -13.03 -31.28
C ILE A 368 -20.49 -13.02 -32.77
N SER A 369 -19.34 -12.43 -33.10
CA SER A 369 -18.85 -12.26 -34.49
C SER A 369 -17.79 -13.26 -34.94
N CYS A 370 -17.42 -14.24 -34.09
CA CYS A 370 -16.60 -15.38 -34.52
C CYS A 370 -17.53 -16.49 -35.08
N PRO A 371 -17.34 -16.92 -36.35
CA PRO A 371 -18.22 -17.89 -37.01
C PRO A 371 -18.13 -19.31 -36.45
#